data_AF-W2Q790-F1
#
_entry.id   AF-W2Q790-F1
#
_cell.length_a   1.000
_cell.length_b   1.000
_cell.length_c   1.000
_cell.angle_alpha   90.00
_cell.angle_beta   90.00
_cell.angle_gamma   90.00
#
_symmetry.space_group_name_H-M   'P 1'
#
loop_
_entity.id
_entity.type
_entity.pdbx_description
1 polymer ?
#
loop_
_entity_poly.entity_id
_entity_poly.type
_entity_poly.pdbx_seq_one_letter_code
_entity_poly.pdbx_strand_id
1 'polypeptide(L)'
;MIDAVLHLYKKEPSMILFLVADNCSTNQAVATRMGVALVGCASHRFNLAVCRYLEDLKSQIDQVQTLCIQLRYTNNAAKLAQFTKYKPLKANATRWSSTYHMLARYVKIRHAIKMVAAVEDLLPRPRTHRQIVQLVTKLEALDSVCVRLQSEEGNLADVRFLFDAVIAKFPATAHHLSQSAQIVHSPAFESAVVKLLSDRSLISDEEEAVAQFAGPTDSAQETPKKVDFATETLRHAKRPRLATVTKYIDLLRMIPPTSNKCERLFSQCKLVFNPLRSSMLPANFEMLVFLRANREHWDFTSLVGYNESADDDEEVAE
;
A
#
# COMPACT_ATOMS: atom_id res chain seq x y z
N MET A 1 12.26 -17.63 -11.77
CA MET A 1 12.74 -16.80 -10.65
C MET A 1 11.98 -17.12 -9.36
N ILE A 2 10.64 -17.02 -9.36
CA ILE A 2 9.81 -17.40 -8.19
C ILE A 2 10.06 -18.86 -7.79
N ASP A 3 10.08 -19.80 -8.74
CA ASP A 3 10.33 -21.22 -8.42
C ASP A 3 11.68 -21.44 -7.75
N ALA A 4 12.72 -20.73 -8.18
CA ALA A 4 14.05 -20.83 -7.57
C ALA A 4 14.07 -20.31 -6.13
N VAL A 5 13.35 -19.22 -5.85
CA VAL A 5 13.18 -18.69 -4.48
C VAL A 5 12.40 -19.68 -3.62
N LEU A 6 11.32 -20.26 -4.14
CA LEU A 6 10.55 -21.27 -3.41
C LEU A 6 11.39 -22.50 -3.09
N HIS A 7 12.17 -23.01 -4.05
CA HIS A 7 13.09 -24.13 -3.83
C HIS A 7 14.14 -23.82 -2.75
N LEU A 8 14.70 -22.59 -2.75
CA LEU A 8 15.66 -22.16 -1.73
C LEU A 8 15.09 -22.29 -0.30
N TYR A 9 13.82 -21.92 -0.12
CA TYR A 9 13.13 -22.00 1.18
C TYR A 9 12.34 -23.29 1.40
N LYS A 10 12.53 -24.31 0.54
CA LYS A 10 11.83 -25.60 0.58
C LYS A 10 10.30 -25.43 0.61
N LYS A 11 9.80 -24.56 -0.28
CA LYS A 11 8.38 -24.28 -0.47
C LYS A 11 7.93 -24.75 -1.84
N GLU A 12 6.67 -25.13 -1.92
CA GLU A 12 6.02 -25.54 -3.17
C GLU A 12 5.16 -24.39 -3.72
N PRO A 13 5.00 -24.26 -5.05
CA PRO A 13 4.12 -23.25 -5.65
C PRO A 13 2.68 -23.31 -5.12
N SER A 14 2.19 -24.50 -4.77
CA SER A 14 0.86 -24.72 -4.18
C SER A 14 0.68 -24.08 -2.80
N MET A 15 1.77 -23.68 -2.13
CA MET A 15 1.72 -22.97 -0.85
C MET A 15 1.40 -21.47 -1.02
N ILE A 16 1.43 -20.94 -2.24
CA ILE A 16 1.07 -19.56 -2.53
C ILE A 16 -0.43 -19.47 -2.74
N LEU A 17 -1.13 -18.79 -1.84
CA LEU A 17 -2.59 -18.63 -1.91
C LEU A 17 -3.01 -17.37 -2.67
N PHE A 18 -2.21 -16.32 -2.59
CA PHE A 18 -2.44 -15.03 -3.26
C PHE A 18 -1.13 -14.25 -3.36
N LEU A 19 -1.13 -13.20 -4.17
CA LEU A 19 -0.03 -12.24 -4.31
C LEU A 19 -0.50 -10.84 -3.89
N VAL A 20 0.39 -10.08 -3.25
CA VAL A 20 0.20 -8.65 -3.00
C VAL A 20 1.33 -7.90 -3.67
N ALA A 21 1.01 -7.10 -4.68
CA ALA A 21 2.01 -6.38 -5.47
C ALA A 21 1.39 -5.12 -6.10
N ASP A 22 2.23 -4.28 -6.72
CA ASP A 22 1.68 -3.22 -7.57
C ASP A 22 0.90 -3.82 -8.76
N ASN A 23 0.01 -3.01 -9.33
CA ASN A 23 -0.84 -3.43 -10.43
C ASN A 23 -0.12 -3.41 -11.79
N CYS A 24 1.21 -3.48 -11.84
CA CYS A 24 1.92 -3.49 -13.11
C CYS A 24 1.59 -4.76 -13.92
N SER A 25 1.69 -4.68 -15.25
CA SER A 25 1.36 -5.79 -16.16
C SER A 25 2.18 -7.06 -15.88
N THR A 26 3.41 -6.91 -15.39
CA THR A 26 4.26 -8.05 -15.03
C THR A 26 3.70 -8.81 -13.84
N ASN A 27 3.30 -8.11 -12.77
CA ASN A 27 2.73 -8.75 -11.57
C ASN A 27 1.37 -9.36 -11.85
N GLN A 28 0.54 -8.72 -12.68
CA GLN A 28 -0.70 -9.31 -13.18
C GLN A 28 -0.44 -10.61 -13.95
N ALA A 29 0.49 -10.59 -14.91
CA ALA A 29 0.84 -11.78 -15.69
C ALA A 29 1.40 -12.92 -14.83
N VAL A 30 2.18 -12.59 -13.78
CA VAL A 30 2.67 -13.57 -12.80
C VAL A 30 1.49 -14.20 -12.06
N ALA A 31 0.59 -13.41 -11.50
CA ALA A 31 -0.59 -13.92 -10.80
C ALA A 31 -1.46 -14.82 -11.70
N THR A 32 -1.73 -14.38 -12.93
CA THR A 32 -2.48 -15.16 -13.93
C THR A 32 -1.81 -16.50 -14.22
N ARG A 33 -0.49 -16.51 -14.47
CA ARG A 33 0.27 -17.75 -14.78
C ARG A 33 0.32 -18.71 -13.60
N MET A 34 0.29 -18.19 -12.38
CA MET A 34 0.27 -19.00 -11.15
C MET A 34 -1.15 -19.45 -10.78
N GLY A 35 -2.19 -18.89 -11.39
CA GLY A 35 -3.58 -19.20 -11.07
C GLY A 35 -4.03 -18.71 -9.68
N VAL A 36 -3.37 -17.69 -9.13
CA VAL A 36 -3.65 -17.15 -7.79
C VAL A 36 -4.23 -15.75 -7.86
N ALA A 37 -4.99 -15.35 -6.83
CA ALA A 37 -5.53 -14.02 -6.75
C ALA A 37 -4.42 -12.96 -6.56
N LEU A 38 -4.58 -11.79 -7.19
CA LEU A 38 -3.72 -10.64 -7.00
C LEU A 38 -4.47 -9.53 -6.27
N VAL A 39 -3.94 -9.13 -5.14
CA VAL A 39 -4.36 -7.94 -4.40
C VAL A 39 -3.48 -6.78 -4.83
N GLY A 40 -4.08 -5.84 -5.54
CA GLY A 40 -3.37 -4.68 -6.06
C GLY A 40 -3.00 -3.68 -4.97
N CYS A 41 -1.78 -3.14 -5.03
CA CYS A 41 -1.32 -2.14 -4.08
C CYS A 41 -2.21 -0.89 -4.09
N ALA A 42 -2.90 -0.63 -2.97
CA ALA A 42 -3.78 0.52 -2.82
C ALA A 42 -3.05 1.85 -2.99
N SER A 43 -1.82 2.00 -2.46
CA SER A 43 -1.02 3.21 -2.64
C SER A 43 -0.66 3.46 -4.11
N HIS A 44 -0.40 2.40 -4.89
CA HIS A 44 -0.12 2.53 -6.31
C HIS A 44 -1.38 2.98 -7.09
N ARG A 45 -2.53 2.32 -6.85
CA ARG A 45 -3.83 2.71 -7.43
C ARG A 45 -4.18 4.16 -7.10
N PHE A 46 -3.96 4.56 -5.85
CA PHE A 46 -4.17 5.94 -5.39
C PHE A 46 -3.26 6.93 -6.10
N ASN A 47 -1.97 6.62 -6.23
CA ASN A 47 -1.03 7.46 -6.97
C ASN A 47 -1.48 7.66 -8.43
N LEU A 48 -1.89 6.60 -9.13
CA LEU A 48 -2.39 6.68 -10.50
C LEU A 48 -3.67 7.53 -10.60
N ALA A 49 -4.61 7.35 -9.66
CA ALA A 49 -5.83 8.12 -9.60
C ALA A 49 -5.57 9.62 -9.47
N VAL A 50 -4.67 10.01 -8.56
CA VAL A 50 -4.34 11.42 -8.32
C VAL A 50 -3.50 12.00 -9.46
N CYS A 51 -2.56 11.23 -10.03
CA CYS A 51 -1.81 11.66 -11.22
C CYS A 51 -2.77 12.00 -12.37
N ARG A 52 -3.72 11.13 -12.68
CA ARG A 52 -4.73 11.38 -13.71
C ARG A 52 -5.60 12.60 -13.39
N TYR A 53 -6.04 12.75 -12.14
CA TYR A 53 -6.77 13.94 -11.70
C TYR A 53 -5.99 15.25 -11.94
N LEU A 54 -4.66 15.21 -11.83
CA LEU A 54 -3.79 16.37 -12.04
C LEU A 54 -3.53 16.69 -13.52
N GLU A 55 -3.81 15.77 -14.46
CA GLU A 55 -3.60 16.00 -15.90
C GLU A 55 -4.44 17.17 -16.41
N ASP A 56 -5.68 17.30 -15.96
CA ASP A 56 -6.58 18.41 -16.31
C ASP A 56 -6.07 19.78 -15.81
N LEU A 57 -5.16 19.78 -14.83
CA LEU A 57 -4.61 20.97 -14.19
C LEU A 57 -3.13 21.18 -14.57
N LYS A 58 -2.64 20.41 -15.53
CA LYS A 58 -1.24 20.38 -15.94
C LYS A 58 -0.71 21.76 -16.35
N SER A 59 -1.51 22.55 -17.07
CA SER A 59 -1.09 23.88 -17.52
C SER A 59 -0.74 24.82 -16.36
N GLN A 60 -1.57 24.84 -15.30
CA GLN A 60 -1.34 25.66 -14.12
C GLN A 60 -0.16 25.12 -13.29
N ILE A 61 -0.01 23.80 -13.22
CA ILE A 61 1.10 23.14 -12.52
C ILE A 61 2.42 23.44 -13.22
N ASP A 62 2.47 23.33 -14.55
CA ASP A 62 3.67 23.57 -15.35
C ASP A 62 4.10 25.05 -15.29
N GLN A 63 3.15 25.98 -15.16
CA GLN A 63 3.47 27.39 -14.90
C GLN A 63 4.22 27.56 -13.56
N VAL A 64 3.74 26.94 -12.47
CA VAL A 64 4.42 27.00 -11.17
C VAL A 64 5.76 26.28 -11.21
N GLN A 65 5.84 25.12 -11.86
CA GLN A 65 7.08 24.36 -12.04
C GLN A 65 8.13 25.21 -12.76
N THR A 66 7.75 25.92 -13.83
CA THR A 66 8.65 26.81 -14.58
C THR A 66 9.19 27.94 -13.70
N LEU A 67 8.29 28.60 -12.95
CA LEU A 67 8.67 29.62 -11.96
C LEU A 67 9.63 29.06 -10.90
N CYS A 68 9.32 27.89 -10.34
CA CYS A 68 10.15 27.25 -9.33
C CYS A 68 11.53 26.84 -9.86
N ILE A 69 11.65 26.45 -11.13
CA ILE A 69 12.94 26.18 -11.78
C ILE A 69 13.76 27.47 -11.86
N GLN A 70 13.17 28.57 -12.32
CA GLN A 70 13.85 29.87 -12.46
C GLN A 70 14.31 30.45 -11.12
N LEU A 71 13.50 30.28 -10.07
CA LEU A 71 13.85 30.67 -8.70
C LEU A 71 15.02 29.87 -8.10
N ARG A 72 15.37 28.72 -8.68
CA ARG A 72 16.50 27.89 -8.23
C ARG A 72 17.83 28.29 -8.86
N TYR A 73 17.84 29.17 -9.86
CA TYR A 73 19.09 29.77 -10.36
C TYR A 73 19.77 30.60 -9.29
N THR A 74 21.10 30.57 -9.25
CA THR A 74 21.94 31.09 -8.16
C THR A 74 21.58 32.53 -7.77
N ASN A 75 21.49 33.44 -8.74
CA ASN A 75 21.18 34.85 -8.49
C ASN A 75 19.77 35.05 -7.92
N ASN A 76 18.78 34.35 -8.49
CA ASN A 76 17.39 34.42 -8.05
C ASN A 76 17.21 33.79 -6.66
N ALA A 77 17.88 32.66 -6.41
CA ALA A 77 17.85 31.98 -5.13
C ALA A 77 18.50 32.82 -4.02
N ALA A 78 19.64 33.46 -4.31
CA ALA A 78 20.30 34.38 -3.40
C ALA A 78 19.40 35.58 -3.06
N LYS A 79 18.72 36.14 -4.07
CA LYS A 79 17.77 37.24 -3.85
C LYS A 79 16.56 36.79 -3.03
N LEU A 80 15.96 35.64 -3.36
CA LEU A 80 14.83 35.07 -2.62
C LEU A 80 15.17 34.78 -1.16
N ALA A 81 16.40 34.32 -0.88
CA ALA A 81 16.87 34.03 0.48
C ALA A 81 16.88 35.25 1.40
N GLN A 82 16.94 36.48 0.85
CA GLN A 82 16.82 37.72 1.63
C GLN A 82 15.42 37.93 2.21
N PHE A 83 14.39 37.28 1.63
CA PHE A 83 12.98 37.48 1.98
C PHE A 83 12.33 36.23 2.58
N THR A 84 12.96 35.06 2.50
CA THR A 84 12.44 33.83 3.10
C THR A 84 13.53 32.78 3.36
N LYS A 85 13.36 32.02 4.44
CA LYS A 85 14.20 30.84 4.74
C LYS A 85 13.86 29.62 3.88
N TYR A 86 12.72 29.62 3.20
CA TYR A 86 12.23 28.46 2.47
C TYR A 86 12.74 28.45 1.03
N LYS A 87 13.31 27.32 0.61
CA LYS A 87 13.75 27.13 -0.78
C LYS A 87 12.57 26.71 -1.70
N PRO A 88 12.57 27.11 -2.98
CA PRO A 88 11.64 26.56 -3.96
C PRO A 88 11.84 25.05 -4.12
N LEU A 89 10.76 24.32 -4.40
CA LEU A 89 10.79 22.89 -4.69
C LEU A 89 10.50 22.67 -6.18
N LYS A 90 11.03 21.57 -6.74
CA LYS A 90 10.72 21.11 -8.09
C LYS A 90 9.93 19.82 -7.98
N ALA A 91 8.82 19.72 -8.69
CA ALA A 91 8.05 18.47 -8.77
C ALA A 91 8.85 17.39 -9.51
N ASN A 92 8.77 16.16 -9.00
CA ASN A 92 9.20 14.93 -9.67
C ASN A 92 8.02 14.37 -10.47
N ALA A 93 8.22 14.11 -11.75
CA ALA A 93 7.16 13.65 -12.66
C ALA A 93 6.47 12.35 -12.21
N THR A 94 7.14 11.47 -11.48
CA THR A 94 6.60 10.14 -11.15
C THR A 94 5.73 10.10 -9.89
N ARG A 95 5.71 11.17 -9.07
CA ARG A 95 5.03 11.17 -7.76
C ARG A 95 4.21 12.44 -7.58
N TRP A 96 2.88 12.31 -7.55
CA TRP A 96 1.97 13.44 -7.38
C TRP A 96 2.21 14.21 -6.07
N SER A 97 2.67 13.54 -4.99
CA SER A 97 2.99 14.18 -3.72
C SER A 97 4.09 15.24 -3.84
N SER A 98 5.03 15.05 -4.77
CA SER A 98 6.05 16.07 -5.04
C SER A 98 5.47 17.32 -5.72
N THR A 99 4.46 17.14 -6.58
CA THR A 99 3.67 18.24 -7.17
C THR A 99 2.91 18.98 -6.08
N TYR A 100 2.24 18.27 -5.17
CA TYR A 100 1.59 18.87 -4.01
C TYR A 100 2.56 19.72 -3.18
N HIS A 101 3.69 19.15 -2.76
CA HIS A 101 4.69 19.87 -1.97
C HIS A 101 5.24 21.11 -2.68
N MET A 102 5.44 21.04 -4.01
CA MET A 102 5.85 22.19 -4.81
C MET A 102 4.79 23.30 -4.77
N LEU A 103 3.52 22.97 -5.05
CA LEU A 103 2.44 23.95 -5.07
C LEU A 103 2.23 24.57 -3.69
N ALA A 104 2.23 23.75 -2.63
CA ALA A 104 2.12 24.20 -1.26
C ALA A 104 3.28 25.13 -0.88
N ARG A 105 4.52 24.78 -1.29
CA ARG A 105 5.69 25.64 -1.10
C ARG A 105 5.53 26.96 -1.83
N TYR A 106 5.11 26.94 -3.09
CA TYR A 106 4.85 28.14 -3.89
C TYR A 106 3.85 29.07 -3.20
N VAL A 107 2.70 28.55 -2.77
CA VAL A 107 1.68 29.34 -2.08
C VAL A 107 2.27 30.00 -0.83
N LYS A 108 3.03 29.23 -0.03
CA LYS A 108 3.65 29.70 1.22
C LYS A 108 4.68 30.82 1.01
N ILE A 109 5.45 30.78 -0.07
CA ILE A 109 6.52 31.76 -0.32
C ILE A 109 6.16 32.83 -1.35
N ARG A 110 4.91 32.86 -1.84
CA ARG A 110 4.50 33.73 -2.94
C ARG A 110 4.83 35.21 -2.71
N HIS A 111 4.63 35.72 -1.50
CA HIS A 111 4.95 37.12 -1.18
C HIS A 111 6.44 37.41 -1.31
N ALA A 112 7.31 36.49 -0.88
CA ALA A 112 8.75 36.61 -1.04
C ALA A 112 9.18 36.54 -2.52
N ILE A 113 8.52 35.70 -3.34
CA ILE A 113 8.80 35.61 -4.78
C ILE A 113 8.57 36.95 -5.47
N LYS A 114 7.55 37.71 -5.08
CA LYS A 114 7.29 39.06 -5.66
C LYS A 114 8.44 40.05 -5.49
N MET A 115 9.33 39.83 -4.53
CA MET A 115 10.49 40.69 -4.31
C MET A 115 11.67 40.37 -5.26
N VAL A 116 11.54 39.34 -6.09
CA VAL A 116 12.53 38.92 -7.08
C VAL A 116 12.09 39.40 -8.46
N ALA A 117 12.52 40.60 -8.86
CA ALA A 117 12.12 41.24 -10.11
C ALA A 117 12.36 40.36 -11.36
N ALA A 118 13.44 39.58 -11.36
CA ALA A 118 13.82 38.70 -12.48
C ALA A 118 12.79 37.60 -12.82
N VAL A 119 11.80 37.33 -11.96
CA VAL A 119 10.76 36.32 -12.20
C VAL A 119 9.35 36.90 -12.18
N GLU A 120 9.21 38.22 -12.23
CA GLU A 120 7.91 38.90 -12.15
C GLU A 120 6.96 38.46 -13.26
N ASP A 121 7.44 38.38 -14.51
CA ASP A 121 6.65 37.95 -15.67
C ASP A 121 6.21 36.47 -15.60
N LEU A 122 6.87 35.68 -14.76
CA LEU A 122 6.58 34.26 -14.58
C LEU A 122 5.56 34.00 -13.46
N LEU A 123 5.18 35.02 -12.70
CA LEU A 123 4.22 34.87 -11.61
C LEU A 123 2.83 34.49 -12.16
N PRO A 124 2.20 33.42 -11.64
CA PRO A 124 0.80 33.14 -11.96
C PRO A 124 -0.09 34.33 -11.67
N ARG A 125 -0.92 34.69 -12.67
CA ARG A 125 -1.91 35.78 -12.58
C ARG A 125 -2.85 35.55 -11.38
N PRO A 126 -3.49 36.60 -10.83
CA PRO A 126 -4.34 36.48 -9.64
C PRO A 126 -5.41 35.38 -9.73
N ARG A 127 -6.04 35.21 -10.91
CA ARG A 127 -7.02 34.13 -11.16
C ARG A 127 -6.38 32.74 -11.03
N THR A 128 -5.27 32.50 -11.73
CA THR A 128 -4.54 31.22 -11.68
C THR A 128 -4.00 30.94 -10.29
N HIS A 129 -3.51 31.96 -9.59
CA HIS A 129 -3.06 31.83 -8.21
C HIS A 129 -4.19 31.33 -7.29
N ARG A 130 -5.40 31.90 -7.38
CA ARG A 130 -6.56 31.42 -6.60
C ARG A 130 -6.91 29.96 -6.92
N GLN A 131 -6.83 29.56 -8.18
CA GLN A 131 -7.03 28.16 -8.59
C GLN A 131 -5.96 27.24 -7.98
N ILE A 132 -4.68 27.66 -7.96
CA ILE A 132 -3.59 26.90 -7.33
C ILE A 132 -3.81 26.78 -5.82
N VAL A 133 -4.26 27.83 -5.14
CA VAL A 133 -4.58 27.78 -3.70
C VAL A 133 -5.68 26.77 -3.42
N GLN A 134 -6.77 26.79 -4.21
CA GLN A 134 -7.85 25.79 -4.10
C GLN A 134 -7.35 24.37 -4.39
N LEU A 135 -6.47 24.21 -5.37
CA LEU A 135 -5.85 22.91 -5.68
C LEU A 135 -5.00 22.40 -4.52
N VAL A 136 -4.20 23.26 -3.88
CA VAL A 136 -3.40 22.87 -2.70
C VAL A 136 -4.29 22.32 -1.59
N THR A 137 -5.42 22.96 -1.28
CA THR A 137 -6.37 22.45 -0.27
C THR A 137 -6.98 21.10 -0.66
N LYS A 138 -7.28 20.90 -1.95
CA LYS A 138 -7.77 19.59 -2.44
C LYS A 138 -6.70 18.50 -2.31
N LEU A 139 -5.45 18.82 -2.67
CA LEU A 139 -4.33 17.89 -2.59
C LEU A 139 -3.93 17.57 -1.16
N GLU A 140 -4.06 18.50 -0.22
CA GLU A 140 -3.86 18.25 1.21
C GLU A 140 -4.81 17.18 1.75
N ALA A 141 -6.09 17.22 1.33
CA ALA A 141 -7.05 16.18 1.68
C ALA A 141 -6.74 14.81 1.03
N LEU A 142 -6.11 14.80 -0.14
CA LEU A 142 -5.65 13.56 -0.78
C LEU A 142 -4.35 13.04 -0.15
N ASP A 143 -3.50 13.94 0.36
CA ASP A 143 -2.25 13.60 1.02
C ASP A 143 -2.49 12.92 2.36
N SER A 144 -3.49 13.37 3.13
CA SER A 144 -3.88 12.68 4.36
C SER A 144 -4.30 11.22 4.13
N VAL A 145 -5.04 10.95 3.05
CA VAL A 145 -5.39 9.58 2.63
C VAL A 145 -4.14 8.81 2.23
N CYS A 146 -3.25 9.41 1.43
CA CYS A 146 -2.01 8.76 1.03
C CYS A 146 -1.11 8.39 2.21
N VAL A 147 -0.98 9.27 3.20
CA VAL A 147 -0.25 9.01 4.45
C VAL A 147 -0.90 7.86 5.22
N ARG A 148 -2.24 7.84 5.32
CA ARG A 148 -2.96 6.73 5.96
C ARG A 148 -2.73 5.40 5.24
N LEU A 149 -2.74 5.37 3.90
CA LEU A 149 -2.44 4.17 3.11
C LEU A 149 -0.98 3.70 3.26
N GLN A 150 -0.05 4.60 3.60
CA GLN A 150 1.35 4.29 3.84
C GLN A 150 1.65 3.81 5.26
N SER A 151 0.68 3.96 6.19
CA SER A 151 0.81 3.38 7.52
C SER A 151 0.72 1.86 7.44
N GLU A 152 1.34 1.18 8.41
CA GLU A 152 1.33 -0.29 8.47
C GLU A 152 0.03 -0.83 9.09
N GLU A 153 -0.76 0.06 9.66
CA GLU A 153 -2.02 -0.22 10.31
C GLU A 153 -3.15 -0.03 9.30
N GLY A 154 -3.86 -1.09 8.92
CA GLY A 154 -5.05 -0.96 8.08
C GLY A 154 -5.26 -2.18 7.19
N ASN A 155 -6.53 -2.49 6.95
CA ASN A 155 -6.95 -3.64 6.14
C ASN A 155 -7.62 -3.19 4.83
N LEU A 156 -8.01 -4.15 3.99
CA LEU A 156 -8.65 -3.87 2.71
C LEU A 156 -10.01 -3.15 2.85
N ALA A 157 -10.76 -3.38 3.94
CA ALA A 157 -12.02 -2.68 4.18
C ALA A 157 -11.79 -1.20 4.52
N ASP A 158 -10.79 -0.87 5.34
CA ASP A 158 -10.40 0.53 5.62
C ASP A 158 -10.04 1.27 4.32
N VAL A 159 -9.26 0.62 3.46
CA VAL A 159 -8.91 1.16 2.15
C VAL A 159 -10.14 1.38 1.28
N ARG A 160 -11.09 0.43 1.28
CA ARG A 160 -12.34 0.57 0.53
C ARG A 160 -13.11 1.81 0.99
N PHE A 161 -13.28 1.99 2.30
CA PHE A 161 -13.94 3.18 2.85
C PHE A 161 -13.24 4.48 2.45
N LEU A 162 -11.92 4.53 2.53
CA LEU A 162 -11.14 5.69 2.11
C LEU A 162 -11.31 5.99 0.61
N PHE A 163 -11.23 4.96 -0.23
CA PHE A 163 -11.42 5.12 -1.67
C PHE A 163 -12.84 5.58 -2.01
N ASP A 164 -13.87 5.07 -1.35
CA ASP A 164 -15.25 5.48 -1.59
C ASP A 164 -15.48 6.94 -1.18
N ALA A 165 -14.91 7.37 -0.04
CA ALA A 165 -14.93 8.76 0.37
C ALA A 165 -14.20 9.69 -0.61
N VAL A 166 -13.06 9.23 -1.16
CA VAL A 166 -12.32 9.96 -2.19
C VAL A 166 -13.10 10.04 -3.48
N ILE A 167 -13.75 8.96 -3.93
CA ILE A 167 -14.60 8.96 -5.13
C ILE A 167 -15.78 9.91 -4.95
N ALA A 168 -16.44 9.92 -3.80
CA ALA A 168 -17.55 10.83 -3.51
C ALA A 168 -17.12 12.31 -3.60
N LYS A 169 -15.92 12.64 -3.11
CA LYS A 169 -15.39 14.02 -3.14
C LYS A 169 -14.71 14.38 -4.47
N PHE A 170 -14.13 13.40 -5.16
CA PHE A 170 -13.35 13.55 -6.39
C PHE A 170 -13.76 12.47 -7.42
N PRO A 171 -14.92 12.59 -8.07
CA PRO A 171 -15.47 11.53 -8.94
C PRO A 171 -14.54 11.07 -10.07
N ALA A 172 -13.68 11.95 -10.57
CA ALA A 172 -12.67 11.63 -11.60
C ALA A 172 -11.68 10.51 -11.18
N THR A 173 -11.52 10.27 -9.88
CA THR A 173 -10.63 9.22 -9.36
C THR A 173 -11.22 7.80 -9.46
N ALA A 174 -12.53 7.67 -9.71
CA ALA A 174 -13.24 6.39 -9.77
C ALA A 174 -12.65 5.40 -10.78
N HIS A 175 -12.07 5.90 -11.87
CA HIS A 175 -11.43 5.09 -12.91
C HIS A 175 -10.35 4.13 -12.37
N HIS A 176 -9.67 4.48 -11.27
CA HIS A 176 -8.65 3.65 -10.66
C HIS A 176 -9.04 3.13 -9.26
N LEU A 177 -9.94 3.84 -8.58
CA LEU A 177 -10.29 3.54 -7.19
C LEU A 177 -11.55 2.67 -7.05
N SER A 178 -12.42 2.60 -8.06
CA SER A 178 -13.62 1.76 -8.01
C SER A 178 -13.28 0.29 -7.78
N GLN A 179 -14.19 -0.46 -7.15
CA GLN A 179 -14.12 -1.92 -7.04
C GLN A 179 -14.11 -2.63 -8.40
N SER A 180 -14.76 -2.02 -9.40
CA SER A 180 -14.86 -2.50 -10.78
C SER A 180 -13.90 -1.80 -11.73
N ALA A 181 -12.92 -1.06 -11.20
CA ALA A 181 -11.92 -0.41 -12.03
C ALA A 181 -11.10 -1.46 -12.81
N GLN A 182 -10.80 -1.20 -14.09
CA GLN A 182 -10.05 -2.14 -14.94
C GLN A 182 -8.67 -2.52 -14.39
N ILE A 183 -8.11 -1.70 -13.50
CA ILE A 183 -6.83 -1.97 -12.84
C ILE A 183 -6.92 -3.09 -11.80
N VAL A 184 -8.12 -3.43 -11.32
CA VAL A 184 -8.36 -4.49 -10.33
C VAL A 184 -8.32 -5.84 -11.05
N HIS A 185 -7.28 -6.63 -10.76
CA HIS A 185 -7.06 -7.91 -11.41
C HIS A 185 -8.02 -9.00 -10.92
N SER A 186 -8.23 -9.09 -9.61
CA SER A 186 -9.09 -10.11 -8.98
C SER A 186 -10.26 -9.47 -8.24
N PRO A 187 -11.25 -8.87 -8.95
CA PRO A 187 -12.30 -8.05 -8.34
C PRO A 187 -13.22 -8.83 -7.40
N ALA A 188 -13.61 -10.06 -7.76
CA ALA A 188 -14.43 -10.92 -6.89
C ALA A 188 -13.69 -11.26 -5.59
N PHE A 189 -12.39 -11.57 -5.68
CA PHE A 189 -11.55 -11.85 -4.52
C PHE A 189 -11.39 -10.62 -3.60
N GLU A 190 -10.98 -9.46 -4.14
CA GLU A 190 -10.86 -8.23 -3.34
C GLU A 190 -12.20 -7.85 -2.69
N SER A 191 -13.32 -7.97 -3.42
CA SER A 191 -14.66 -7.70 -2.90
C SER A 191 -15.05 -8.66 -1.77
N ALA A 192 -14.79 -9.97 -1.95
CA ALA A 192 -15.04 -10.98 -0.95
C ALA A 192 -14.28 -10.69 0.36
N VAL A 193 -12.98 -10.38 0.26
CA VAL A 193 -12.16 -10.07 1.44
C VAL A 193 -12.66 -8.81 2.16
N VAL A 194 -13.01 -7.76 1.42
CA VAL A 194 -13.59 -6.53 2.01
C VAL A 194 -14.91 -6.82 2.73
N LYS A 195 -15.78 -7.64 2.15
CA LYS A 195 -17.05 -8.03 2.77
C LYS A 195 -16.85 -8.87 4.02
N LEU A 196 -15.93 -9.83 4.00
CA LEU A 196 -15.58 -10.65 5.17
C LEU A 196 -14.99 -9.82 6.31
N LEU A 197 -14.18 -8.81 5.99
CA LEU A 197 -13.65 -7.86 6.98
C LEU A 197 -14.74 -6.96 7.59
N SER A 198 -15.85 -6.77 6.89
CA SER A 198 -16.98 -5.93 7.29
C SER A 198 -18.20 -6.73 7.76
N ASP A 199 -18.03 -8.04 7.99
CA ASP A 199 -19.09 -8.99 8.39
C ASP A 199 -20.34 -8.97 7.49
N ARG A 200 -20.12 -8.83 6.17
CA ARG A 200 -21.17 -8.84 5.13
C ARG A 200 -21.24 -10.19 4.42
N SER A 201 -22.44 -10.55 3.95
CA SER A 201 -22.67 -11.77 3.17
C SER A 201 -22.02 -11.71 1.78
N LEU A 202 -21.46 -12.83 1.35
CA LEU A 202 -20.88 -13.01 0.02
C LEU A 202 -21.95 -13.40 -1.01
N ILE A 203 -21.67 -13.11 -2.28
CA ILE A 203 -22.41 -13.68 -3.42
C ILE A 203 -21.67 -14.89 -4.01
N SER A 204 -22.32 -15.68 -4.87
CA SER A 204 -21.75 -16.90 -5.44
C SER A 204 -20.34 -16.71 -6.03
N ASP A 205 -20.14 -15.69 -6.87
CA ASP A 205 -18.84 -15.41 -7.50
C ASP A 205 -17.75 -15.06 -6.48
N GLU A 206 -18.13 -14.41 -5.37
CA GLU A 206 -17.22 -14.06 -4.28
C GLU A 206 -16.88 -15.30 -3.44
N GLU A 207 -17.86 -16.15 -3.15
CA GLU A 207 -17.65 -17.43 -2.45
C GLU A 207 -16.72 -18.34 -3.24
N GLU A 208 -16.89 -18.43 -4.57
CA GLU A 208 -16.00 -19.18 -5.45
C GLU A 208 -14.57 -18.61 -5.41
N ALA A 209 -14.42 -17.28 -5.44
CA ALA A 209 -13.13 -16.62 -5.41
C ALA A 209 -12.35 -16.85 -4.09
N VAL A 210 -13.04 -17.09 -2.97
CA VAL A 210 -12.42 -17.39 -1.68
C VAL A 210 -12.58 -18.85 -1.23
N ALA A 211 -13.05 -19.74 -2.10
CA ALA A 211 -13.37 -21.13 -1.74
C ALA A 211 -12.18 -21.89 -1.13
N GLN A 212 -10.96 -21.65 -1.65
CA GLN A 212 -9.73 -22.25 -1.13
C GLN A 212 -9.37 -21.81 0.30
N PHE A 213 -10.00 -20.75 0.82
CA PHE A 213 -9.81 -20.22 2.16
C PHE A 213 -10.90 -20.67 3.14
N ALA A 214 -11.87 -21.48 2.69
CA ALA A 214 -12.88 -22.05 3.59
C ALA A 214 -12.19 -22.97 4.60
N GLY A 215 -12.40 -22.71 5.89
CA GLY A 215 -11.93 -23.54 6.98
C GLY A 215 -12.73 -24.86 7.06
N PRO A 216 -12.31 -25.78 7.94
CA PRO A 216 -13.07 -27.00 8.20
C PRO A 216 -14.49 -26.62 8.60
N THR A 217 -15.48 -27.09 7.85
CA THR A 217 -16.87 -27.02 8.27
C THR A 217 -16.96 -27.75 9.61
N ASP A 218 -17.57 -27.13 10.63
CA ASP A 218 -18.00 -27.84 11.85
C ASP A 218 -19.16 -28.80 11.49
N SER A 219 -18.93 -29.70 10.55
CA SER A 219 -19.75 -30.88 10.32
C SER A 219 -19.06 -32.04 11.04
N ALA A 220 -19.08 -31.99 12.37
CA ALA A 220 -19.08 -33.24 13.12
C ALA A 220 -20.33 -34.01 12.64
N GLN A 221 -20.10 -35.00 11.77
CA GLN A 221 -21.11 -36.01 11.47
C GLN A 221 -21.36 -36.77 12.77
N GLU A 222 -22.29 -36.29 13.59
CA GLU A 222 -22.98 -37.20 14.52
C GLU A 222 -23.66 -38.26 13.66
N THR A 223 -23.15 -39.49 13.76
CA THR A 223 -23.81 -40.68 13.19
C THR A 223 -25.30 -40.64 13.57
N PRO A 224 -26.24 -40.66 12.60
CA PRO A 224 -27.65 -40.51 12.94
C PRO A 224 -28.09 -41.71 13.77
N LYS A 225 -28.51 -41.49 15.02
CA LYS A 225 -29.37 -42.45 15.71
C LYS A 225 -30.64 -42.59 14.86
N LYS A 226 -31.08 -43.81 14.55
CA LYS A 226 -32.36 -44.07 13.86
C LYS A 226 -33.47 -43.31 14.59
N VAL A 227 -34.03 -42.28 13.96
CA VAL A 227 -35.19 -41.53 14.46
C VAL A 227 -36.41 -41.99 13.67
N ASP A 228 -37.60 -42.00 14.27
CA ASP A 228 -38.81 -42.37 13.54
C ASP A 228 -39.15 -41.35 12.42
N PHE A 229 -39.92 -41.82 11.44
CA PHE A 229 -40.31 -41.07 10.25
C PHE A 229 -41.03 -39.75 10.55
N ALA A 230 -41.87 -39.69 11.58
CA ALA A 230 -42.60 -38.48 11.94
C ALA A 230 -41.64 -37.42 12.51
N THR A 231 -40.70 -37.85 13.34
CA THR A 231 -39.68 -36.99 13.94
C THR A 231 -38.69 -36.46 12.89
N GLU A 232 -38.31 -37.29 11.92
CA GLU A 232 -37.44 -36.89 10.80
C GLU A 232 -38.14 -35.91 9.85
N THR A 233 -39.42 -36.16 9.52
CA THR A 233 -40.24 -35.27 8.69
C THR A 233 -40.45 -33.91 9.37
N LEU A 234 -40.71 -33.88 10.67
CA LEU A 234 -40.85 -32.64 11.44
C LEU A 234 -39.52 -31.88 11.60
N ARG A 235 -38.38 -32.58 11.71
CA ARG A 235 -37.06 -31.95 11.71
C ARG A 235 -36.73 -31.29 10.37
N HIS A 236 -37.11 -31.91 9.26
CA HIS A 236 -36.96 -31.33 7.92
C HIS A 236 -37.87 -30.11 7.70
N ALA A 237 -39.12 -30.17 8.19
CA ALA A 237 -40.07 -29.06 8.07
C ALA A 237 -39.76 -27.87 9.00
N LYS A 238 -39.15 -28.12 10.16
CA LYS A 238 -38.83 -27.09 11.16
C LYS A 238 -37.38 -26.64 11.16
N ARG A 239 -36.47 -27.24 10.38
CA ARG A 239 -35.12 -26.70 10.18
C ARG A 239 -35.29 -25.34 9.51
N PRO A 240 -34.98 -24.22 10.17
CA PRO A 240 -34.71 -23.00 9.43
C PRO A 240 -33.57 -23.36 8.48
N ARG A 241 -33.58 -22.85 7.25
CA ARG A 241 -32.36 -22.78 6.45
C ARG A 241 -31.41 -21.82 7.20
N LEU A 242 -30.79 -22.28 8.28
CA LEU A 242 -29.60 -21.65 8.81
C LEU A 242 -28.56 -21.87 7.72
N ALA A 243 -28.34 -20.83 6.92
CA ALA A 243 -27.19 -20.76 6.04
C ALA A 243 -25.99 -21.19 6.87
N THR A 244 -25.34 -22.26 6.47
CA THR A 244 -24.13 -22.75 7.11
C THR A 244 -23.15 -21.60 7.02
N VAL A 245 -22.79 -20.99 8.15
CA VAL A 245 -21.84 -19.88 8.15
C VAL A 245 -20.48 -20.48 7.82
N THR A 246 -20.07 -20.37 6.56
CA THR A 246 -18.74 -20.79 6.12
C THR A 246 -17.72 -19.95 6.89
N LYS A 247 -16.94 -20.60 7.74
CA LYS A 247 -15.81 -19.98 8.41
C LYS A 247 -14.65 -19.92 7.41
N TYR A 248 -14.06 -18.76 7.22
CA TYR A 248 -12.86 -18.59 6.40
C TYR A 248 -11.63 -18.48 7.30
N ILE A 249 -10.47 -18.91 6.80
CA ILE A 249 -9.22 -18.80 7.56
C ILE A 249 -8.86 -17.34 7.82
N ASP A 250 -8.27 -17.07 9.00
CA ASP A 250 -7.93 -15.72 9.45
C ASP A 250 -6.92 -15.01 8.55
N LEU A 251 -6.21 -15.75 7.70
CA LEU A 251 -5.29 -15.21 6.70
C LEU A 251 -5.93 -14.13 5.81
N LEU A 252 -7.21 -14.28 5.45
CA LEU A 252 -7.92 -13.26 4.66
C LEU A 252 -8.00 -11.92 5.38
N ARG A 253 -8.05 -11.92 6.72
CA ARG A 253 -8.09 -10.70 7.53
C ARG A 253 -6.72 -10.03 7.66
N MET A 254 -5.64 -10.78 7.40
CA MET A 254 -4.25 -10.33 7.51
C MET A 254 -3.65 -9.87 6.18
N ILE A 255 -4.40 -9.94 5.08
CA ILE A 255 -3.92 -9.53 3.76
C ILE A 255 -3.55 -8.04 3.79
N PRO A 256 -2.28 -7.68 3.55
CA PRO A 256 -1.89 -6.29 3.53
C PRO A 256 -2.50 -5.59 2.30
N PRO A 257 -3.09 -4.40 2.46
CA PRO A 257 -3.71 -3.68 1.34
C PRO A 257 -2.67 -2.99 0.43
N THR A 258 -1.38 -3.00 0.80
CA THR A 258 -0.31 -2.36 0.04
C THR A 258 0.94 -3.22 -0.02
N SER A 259 1.71 -3.09 -1.09
CA SER A 259 3.06 -3.66 -1.24
C SER A 259 4.16 -2.72 -0.70
N ASN A 260 3.80 -1.67 0.06
CA ASN A 260 4.73 -0.62 0.50
C ASN A 260 5.91 -1.18 1.31
N LYS A 261 5.70 -2.24 2.12
CA LYS A 261 6.76 -2.90 2.88
C LYS A 261 7.84 -3.47 1.95
N CYS A 262 7.43 -4.16 0.89
CA CYS A 262 8.34 -4.70 -0.12
C CYS A 262 9.10 -3.58 -0.84
N GLU A 263 8.40 -2.52 -1.27
CA GLU A 263 9.04 -1.38 -1.95
C GLU A 263 10.06 -0.65 -1.05
N ARG A 264 9.73 -0.45 0.24
CA ARG A 264 10.64 0.13 1.23
C ARG A 264 11.88 -0.75 1.41
N LEU A 265 11.71 -2.07 1.49
CA LEU A 265 12.82 -3.02 1.56
C LEU A 265 13.75 -2.88 0.35
N PHE A 266 13.21 -2.94 -0.88
CA PHE A 266 14.01 -2.77 -2.09
C PHE A 266 14.69 -1.40 -2.17
N SER A 267 14.07 -0.35 -1.62
CA SER A 267 14.70 0.96 -1.50
C SER A 267 15.90 0.94 -0.54
N GLN A 268 15.79 0.26 0.60
CA GLN A 268 16.90 0.08 1.54
C GLN A 268 18.02 -0.79 0.94
N CYS A 269 17.67 -1.84 0.19
CA CYS A 269 18.62 -2.67 -0.54
C CYS A 269 19.57 -1.86 -1.43
N LYS A 270 19.06 -0.82 -2.11
CA LYS A 270 19.87 0.07 -2.95
C LYS A 270 20.88 0.91 -2.17
N LEU A 271 20.67 1.13 -0.87
CA LEU A 271 21.62 1.83 -0.01
C LEU A 271 22.74 0.88 0.45
N VAL A 272 22.42 -0.39 0.68
CA VAL A 272 23.37 -1.43 1.05
C VAL A 272 24.24 -1.84 -0.14
N PHE A 273 23.61 -2.04 -1.31
CA PHE A 273 24.26 -2.40 -2.56
C PHE A 273 24.55 -1.14 -3.39
N ASN A 274 25.73 -0.56 -3.17
CA ASN A 274 26.20 0.62 -3.88
C ASN A 274 27.48 0.30 -4.67
N PRO A 275 27.93 1.16 -5.61
CA PRO A 275 29.09 0.89 -6.44
C PRO A 275 30.37 0.56 -5.64
N LEU A 276 30.55 1.15 -4.46
CA LEU A 276 31.69 0.92 -3.56
C LEU A 276 31.62 -0.44 -2.85
N ARG A 277 30.46 -1.10 -2.87
CA ARG A 277 30.21 -2.42 -2.27
C ARG A 277 29.81 -3.47 -3.32
N SER A 278 30.15 -3.23 -4.59
CA SER A 278 29.79 -4.10 -5.71
C SER A 278 30.43 -5.50 -5.62
N SER A 279 31.54 -5.65 -4.92
CA SER A 279 32.19 -6.95 -4.65
C SER A 279 31.60 -7.73 -3.46
N MET A 280 30.51 -7.24 -2.85
CA MET A 280 29.83 -7.94 -1.77
C MET A 280 29.21 -9.25 -2.28
N LEU A 281 29.53 -10.36 -1.61
CA LEU A 281 28.93 -11.64 -1.92
C LEU A 281 27.41 -11.59 -1.72
N PRO A 282 26.59 -12.22 -2.60
CA PRO A 282 25.13 -12.24 -2.46
C PRO A 282 24.65 -12.70 -1.08
N ALA A 283 25.30 -13.72 -0.49
CA ALA A 283 24.99 -14.22 0.85
C ALA A 283 25.17 -13.16 1.94
N ASN A 284 26.24 -12.36 1.87
CA ASN A 284 26.49 -11.28 2.83
C ASN A 284 25.47 -10.15 2.66
N PHE A 285 25.11 -9.84 1.41
CA PHE A 285 24.08 -8.87 1.12
C PHE A 285 22.71 -9.30 1.68
N GLU A 286 22.31 -10.55 1.43
CA GLU A 286 21.07 -11.12 1.96
C GLU A 286 21.03 -11.07 3.49
N MET A 287 22.10 -11.50 4.15
CA MET A 287 22.21 -11.45 5.62
C MET A 287 22.06 -10.02 6.16
N LEU A 288 22.75 -9.04 5.57
CA LEU A 288 22.65 -7.64 6.00
C LEU A 288 21.23 -7.07 5.81
N VAL A 289 20.60 -7.39 4.68
CA VAL A 289 19.22 -6.96 4.40
C VAL A 289 18.24 -7.63 5.35
N PHE A 290 18.38 -8.93 5.60
CA PHE A 290 17.53 -9.71 6.50
C PHE A 290 17.61 -9.17 7.93
N LEU A 291 18.83 -9.00 8.47
CA LEU A 291 19.03 -8.43 9.80
C LEU A 291 18.45 -7.02 9.87
N ARG A 292 18.71 -6.17 8.87
CA ARG A 292 18.17 -4.80 8.86
C ARG A 292 16.65 -4.76 8.83
N ALA A 293 16.01 -5.63 8.04
CA ALA A 293 14.56 -5.68 7.89
C ALA A 293 13.87 -6.19 9.16
N ASN A 294 14.51 -7.13 9.87
CA ASN A 294 13.97 -7.77 11.07
C ASN A 294 14.59 -7.22 12.36
N ARG A 295 14.99 -5.94 12.38
CA ARG A 295 15.74 -5.33 13.50
C ARG A 295 15.05 -5.45 14.85
N GLU A 296 13.73 -5.57 14.87
CA GLU A 296 12.94 -5.74 16.09
C GLU A 296 12.97 -7.18 16.65
N HIS A 297 13.45 -8.15 15.87
CA HIS A 297 13.47 -9.57 16.21
C HIS A 297 14.86 -10.07 16.64
N TRP A 298 15.86 -9.19 16.73
CA TRP A 298 17.19 -9.55 17.20
C TRP A 298 17.88 -8.36 17.86
N ASP A 299 18.88 -8.68 18.65
CA ASP A 299 19.76 -7.79 19.38
C ASP A 299 21.17 -8.40 19.41
N PHE A 300 22.09 -7.77 20.14
CA PHE A 300 23.48 -8.23 20.19
C PHE A 300 23.61 -9.64 20.80
N THR A 301 22.83 -9.96 21.83
CA THR A 301 22.89 -11.24 22.54
C THR A 301 22.38 -12.38 21.67
N SER A 302 21.25 -12.22 20.99
CA SER A 302 20.71 -13.21 20.04
C SER A 302 21.59 -13.41 18.80
N LEU A 303 22.32 -12.38 18.37
CA LEU A 303 23.21 -12.47 17.21
C LEU A 303 24.54 -13.19 17.53
N VAL A 304 25.08 -12.99 18.73
CA VAL A 304 26.37 -13.55 19.18
C VAL A 304 26.20 -14.87 19.94
N GLY A 305 24.96 -15.23 20.30
CA GLY A 305 24.65 -16.47 21.01
C GLY A 305 25.00 -16.40 22.51
N TYR A 306 24.89 -15.23 23.12
CA TYR A 306 25.15 -15.05 24.55
C TYR A 306 23.96 -15.62 25.35
N ASN A 307 24.16 -16.76 26.01
CA ASN A 307 23.25 -17.27 27.03
C ASN A 307 23.75 -16.79 28.41
N GLU A 308 22.99 -15.95 29.11
CA GLU A 308 23.30 -15.46 30.46
C GLU A 308 23.24 -16.54 31.56
N SER A 309 23.11 -17.83 31.22
CA SER A 309 22.82 -18.89 32.20
C SER A 309 23.96 -19.87 32.47
N ALA A 310 25.22 -19.40 32.51
CA ALA A 310 26.37 -20.30 32.69
C ALA A 310 27.38 -19.89 33.78
N ASP A 311 27.10 -18.88 34.62
CA ASP A 311 28.08 -18.38 35.60
C ASP A 311 27.55 -18.21 37.05
N ASP A 312 26.48 -18.92 37.45
CA ASP A 312 25.92 -18.81 38.82
C ASP A 312 25.96 -20.09 39.67
N ASP A 313 26.67 -21.16 39.26
CA ASP A 313 26.83 -22.36 40.10
C ASP A 313 28.31 -22.80 40.20
N GLU A 314 29.17 -21.94 40.75
CA GLU A 314 30.46 -22.39 41.32
C GLU A 314 31.02 -21.40 42.35
N GLU A 315 30.29 -21.16 43.45
CA GLU A 315 30.92 -20.65 44.68
C GLU A 315 30.51 -21.46 45.93
N VAL A 316 31.48 -22.31 46.31
CA VAL A 316 31.91 -22.65 47.68
C VAL A 316 31.01 -23.57 48.52
N ALA A 317 31.29 -24.86 48.42
CA ALA A 317 31.28 -25.75 49.57
C ALA A 317 32.66 -25.72 50.24
N GLU A 318 32.74 -25.10 51.42
CA GLU A 318 33.64 -25.48 52.53
C GLU A 318 32.93 -25.20 53.86
#